data_AF-A0AA51U236-F1
#
_entry.id   AF-A0AA51U236-F1
#
_cell.length_a   1.000
_cell.length_b   1.000
_cell.length_c   1.000
_cell.angle_alpha   90.00
_cell.angle_beta   90.00
_cell.angle_gamma   90.00
#
_symmetry.space_group_name_H-M   'P 1'
#
loop_
_entity.id
_entity.type
_entity.pdbx_description
1 polymer ?
#
loop_
_entity_poly.entity_id
_entity_poly.type
_entity_poly.pdbx_seq_one_letter_code
_entity_poly.pdbx_strand_id
1 'polypeptide(L)' 'MKLLLAVDIADWLRKTETNRRPFDIETEARALLERHPEAHVSVDDIIATMRSELRGGPSWERPPPR' A
#
# COMPACT_ATOMS: atom_id res chain seq x y z
N MET A 1 10.04 10.66 -6.63
CA MET A 1 10.07 9.41 -7.43
C MET A 1 8.89 8.54 -6.97
N LYS A 2 7.78 8.51 -7.72
CA LYS A 2 6.52 7.85 -7.30
C LYS A 2 6.45 6.34 -7.57
N LEU A 3 7.30 5.84 -8.47
CA LEU A 3 7.28 4.45 -8.91
C LEU A 3 7.80 3.46 -7.86
N LEU A 4 8.71 3.89 -6.97
CA LEU A 4 9.28 3.03 -5.93
C LEU A 4 8.25 2.68 -4.85
N LEU A 5 7.41 3.65 -4.45
CA LEU A 5 6.35 3.44 -3.47
C LEU A 5 5.30 2.42 -3.95
N ALA A 6 4.93 2.47 -5.23
CA ALA A 6 3.96 1.54 -5.80
C ALA A 6 4.49 0.08 -5.81
N VAL A 7 5.78 -0.11 -6.09
CA VAL A 7 6.43 -1.43 -6.08
C VAL A 7 6.53 -1.97 -4.65
N ASP A 8 6.89 -1.12 -3.68
CA ASP A 8 6.95 -1.54 -2.28
C ASP A 8 5.57 -1.90 -1.72
N ILE A 9 4.50 -1.16 -2.06
CA ILE A 9 3.13 -1.51 -1.68
C ILE A 9 2.71 -2.87 -2.26
N ALA A 10 3.08 -3.16 -3.52
CA ALA A 10 2.77 -4.44 -4.15
C ALA A 10 3.54 -5.63 -3.53
N ASP A 11 4.84 -5.47 -3.24
CA ASP A 11 5.63 -6.50 -2.55
C ASP A 11 5.10 -6.73 -1.12
N TRP A 12 4.61 -5.66 -0.50
CA TRP A 12 4.04 -5.68 0.84
C TRP A 12 2.68 -6.40 0.89
N LEU A 13 1.79 -6.16 -0.07
CA LEU A 13 0.52 -6.90 -0.21
C LEU A 13 0.76 -8.40 -0.45
N ARG A 14 1.73 -8.76 -1.29
CA ARG A 14 2.09 -10.16 -1.55
C ARG A 14 2.56 -10.89 -0.27
N LYS A 15 3.36 -10.21 0.56
CA LYS A 15 3.85 -10.79 1.83
C LYS A 15 2.74 -10.98 2.84
N THR A 16 1.80 -10.04 2.95
CA THR A 16 0.70 -10.12 3.91
C THR A 16 -0.32 -11.20 3.55
N GLU A 17 -0.60 -11.40 2.26
CA GLU A 17 -1.42 -12.51 1.77
C GLU A 17 -0.80 -13.88 2.09
N THR A 18 0.53 -13.97 2.03
CA THR A 18 1.27 -15.23 2.27
C THR A 18 1.43 -15.55 3.76
N ASN A 19 1.54 -14.54 4.64
CA ASN A 19 2.08 -14.74 5.99
C ASN A 19 1.03 -14.83 7.12
N ARG A 20 -0.28 -14.63 6.85
CA ARG A 20 -1.38 -14.68 7.86
C ARG A 20 -1.04 -14.03 9.21
N ARG A 21 -0.14 -13.04 9.22
CA ARG A 21 0.21 -12.31 10.44
C ARG A 21 -0.93 -11.35 10.79
N PRO A 22 -1.11 -11.03 12.08
CA PRO A 22 -2.02 -9.96 12.47
C PRO A 22 -1.61 -8.69 11.74
N PHE A 23 -2.54 -8.18 10.95
CA PHE A 23 -2.33 -7.12 9.97
C PHE A 23 -2.90 -5.82 10.55
N ASP A 24 -2.01 -4.90 10.90
CA ASP A 24 -2.39 -3.57 11.36
C ASP A 24 -2.03 -2.52 10.30
N ILE A 25 -3.07 -2.02 9.63
CA ILE A 25 -2.96 -1.05 8.54
C ILE A 25 -2.24 0.22 8.99
N GLU A 26 -2.41 0.65 10.24
CA GLU A 26 -1.84 1.91 10.72
C GLU A 26 -0.32 1.78 10.95
N THR A 27 0.10 0.70 11.61
CA THR A 27 1.53 0.39 11.81
C THR A 27 2.27 0.32 10.47
N GLU A 28 1.65 -0.29 9.48
CA GLU A 28 2.27 -0.58 8.19
C GLU A 28 2.29 0.66 7.27
N ALA A 29 1.24 1.49 7.33
CA ALA A 29 1.23 2.80 6.68
C ALA A 29 2.33 3.73 7.21
N ARG A 30 2.58 3.72 8.54
CA ARG A 30 3.69 4.48 9.14
C ARG A 30 5.05 3.95 8.70
N ALA A 31 5.25 2.64 8.70
CA ALA A 31 6.49 2.02 8.25
C ALA A 31 6.80 2.33 6.76
N LEU A 32 5.76 2.40 5.91
CA LEU A 32 5.88 2.82 4.52
C LEU A 32 6.36 4.28 4.38
N LEU A 33 5.87 5.18 5.23
CA LEU A 33 6.29 6.58 5.24
C LEU A 33 7.70 6.79 5.75
N GLU A 34 8.10 6.06 6.79
CA GLU A 34 9.47 6.10 7.29
C GLU A 34 10.48 5.66 6.22
N ARG A 35 10.08 4.76 5.32
CA ARG A 35 10.91 4.27 4.21
C ARG A 35 10.90 5.19 2.99
N HIS A 36 9.87 6.04 2.85
CA HIS A 36 9.67 6.94 1.71
C HIS A 36 9.29 8.36 2.15
N PRO A 37 10.15 9.06 2.92
CA PRO A 37 9.87 10.43 3.36
C PRO A 37 9.68 11.40 2.18
N GLU A 38 10.24 11.10 1.01
CA GLU A 38 10.13 11.89 -0.23
C GLU A 38 8.78 11.75 -0.94
N ALA A 39 7.92 10.83 -0.50
CA ALA A 39 6.64 10.58 -1.15
C ALA A 39 5.65 11.75 -0.98
N HIS A 40 5.87 12.63 0.01
CA HIS A 40 4.99 13.77 0.34
C HIS A 40 3.50 13.37 0.41
N VAL A 41 3.23 12.18 0.93
CA VAL A 41 1.87 11.65 1.14
C VAL A 41 1.60 11.56 2.63
N SER A 42 0.34 11.70 3.04
CA SER A 42 -0.03 11.55 4.45
C SER A 42 -0.21 10.08 4.81
N VAL A 43 -0.11 9.77 6.11
CA VAL A 43 -0.43 8.43 6.64
C VAL A 43 -1.86 8.06 6.25
N ASP A 44 -2.79 9.00 6.34
CA ASP A 44 -4.21 8.79 6.02
C ASP A 44 -4.44 8.41 4.56
N ASP A 45 -3.69 8.99 3.61
CA ASP A 45 -3.76 8.64 2.18
C ASP A 45 -3.31 7.20 1.93
N ILE A 46 -2.26 6.76 2.62
CA ILE A 46 -1.75 5.39 2.54
C ILE A 46 -2.76 4.42 3.13
N ILE A 47 -3.30 4.72 4.32
CA ILE A 47 -4.35 3.92 4.97
C ILE A 47 -5.57 3.79 4.06
N ALA A 48 -6.02 4.89 3.46
CA ALA A 48 -7.16 4.90 2.55
C ALA A 48 -6.89 4.01 1.33
N THR A 49 -5.69 4.07 0.76
CA THR A 49 -5.25 3.23 -0.36
C THR A 49 -5.24 1.76 0.05
N MET A 50 -4.57 1.39 1.14
CA MET A 50 -4.50 0.01 1.63
C MET A 50 -5.89 -0.58 1.92
N ARG A 51 -6.78 0.22 2.54
CA ARG A 51 -8.18 -0.18 2.79
C ARG A 51 -8.98 -0.37 1.50
N SER A 52 -8.68 0.41 0.45
CA SER A 52 -9.29 0.26 -0.86
C SER A 52 -8.83 -1.04 -1.53
N GLU A 53 -7.53 -1.34 -1.51
CA GLU A 53 -6.96 -2.58 -2.07
C GLU A 53 -7.51 -3.83 -1.39
N LEU A 54 -7.61 -3.82 -0.05
CA LEU A 54 -8.14 -4.96 0.72
C LEU A 54 -9.63 -5.21 0.47
N ARG A 55 -10.41 -4.16 0.18
CA ARG A 55 -11.85 -4.29 -0.13
C ARG A 55 -12.12 -4.53 -1.60
N GLY A 56 -11.26 -4.05 -2.48
CA GLY A 56 -11.48 -4.00 -3.93
C GLY A 56 -10.79 -5.11 -4.72
N GLY A 57 -9.87 -5.87 -4.12
CA GLY A 57 -8.88 -6.62 -4.88
C GLY A 57 -7.83 -5.67 -5.48
N PRO A 58 -6.64 -6.17 -5.82
CA PRO A 58 -5.52 -5.29 -6.11
C PRO A 58 -5.75 -4.44 -7.37
N SER A 59 -5.54 -3.12 -7.26
CA SER A 59 -5.84 -2.13 -8.29
C SER A 59 -5.02 -2.26 -9.58
N TRP A 60 -3.99 -3.12 -9.61
CA TRP A 60 -3.29 -3.46 -10.85
C TRP A 60 -4.14 -4.33 -11.79
N GLU A 61 -5.24 -4.92 -11.32
CA GLU A 61 -6.24 -5.59 -12.17
C GLU A 61 -7.26 -4.61 -12.81
N ARG A 62 -7.29 -3.34 -12.38
CA ARG A 62 -8.14 -2.33 -13.01
C ARG A 62 -7.40 -1.66 -14.17
N PRO A 63 -7.79 -1.90 -15.44
CA PRO A 63 -7.24 -1.14 -16.55
C PRO A 63 -7.61 0.34 -16.37
N PRO A 64 -6.73 1.28 -16.71
CA PRO A 64 -7.05 2.70 -16.64
C PRO A 64 -8.26 3.00 -17.54
N PRO A 65 -9.18 3.90 -17.13
CA PRO A 65 -10.28 4.31 -17.98
C PRO A 65 -9.72 4.90 -19.28
N ARG A 66 -10.28 4.44 -20.41
CA ARG A 66 -9.93 4.90 -21.76
C ARG A 66 -10.38 6.35 -21.99
#